data_AF-A0A953W6X3-F1
#
_entry.id   AF-A0A953W6X3-F1
#
_cell.length_a   1.000
_cell.length_b   1.000
_cell.length_c   1.000
_cell.angle_alpha   90.00
_cell.angle_beta   90.00
_cell.angle_gamma   90.00
#
_symmetry.space_group_name_H-M   'P 1'
#
loop_
_entity.id
_entity.type
_entity.pdbx_description
1 polymer ?
#
loop_
_entity_poly.entity_id
_entity_poly.type
_entity_poly.pdbx_seq_one_letter_code
_entity_poly.pdbx_strand_id
1 'polypeptide(L)' 'MPTLNTTKTAWEVNLKTSVELYTIWEESGVLDQLETIDENLFDVITDIMEEKRDEWDDFLDEDDDDDDE' A
#
# COMPACT_ATOMS: atom_id res chain seq x y z
N MET A 1 -17.91 -21.98 -16.65
CA MET A 1 -18.44 -21.02 -15.67
C MET A 1 -17.41 -19.93 -15.50
N PRO A 2 -17.58 -18.73 -16.10
CA PRO A 2 -16.72 -17.59 -15.79
C PRO A 2 -17.12 -17.10 -14.39
N THR A 3 -16.18 -17.13 -13.44
CA THR A 3 -16.41 -16.57 -12.10
C THR A 3 -16.55 -15.04 -12.25
N LEU A 4 -17.59 -14.45 -11.64
CA LEU A 4 -17.81 -13.00 -11.53
C LEU A 4 -16.80 -12.38 -10.55
N ASN A 5 -15.51 -12.56 -10.81
CA ASN A 5 -14.48 -11.89 -10.05
C ASN A 5 -14.44 -10.43 -10.55
N THR A 6 -14.98 -9.51 -9.76
CA THR A 6 -14.79 -8.08 -9.98
C THR A 6 -13.32 -7.75 -9.65
N THR A 7 -12.44 -7.92 -10.64
CA THR A 7 -11.00 -7.63 -10.50
C THR A 7 -10.69 -6.15 -10.33
N LYS A 8 -11.66 -5.27 -10.63
CA LYS A 8 -11.50 -3.81 -10.54
C LYS A 8 -11.39 -3.30 -9.10
N THR A 9 -12.04 -3.95 -8.15
CA THR A 9 -12.10 -3.53 -6.74
C THR A 9 -11.04 -4.18 -5.85
N ALA A 10 -10.24 -5.12 -6.36
CA ALA A 10 -9.26 -5.83 -5.54
C ALA A 10 -8.06 -4.95 -5.13
N TRP A 11 -7.79 -3.88 -5.88
CA TRP A 11 -6.67 -2.95 -5.64
C TRP A 11 -7.10 -1.50 -5.45
N GLU A 12 -8.37 -1.16 -5.69
CA GLU A 12 -8.96 0.13 -5.32
C GLU A 12 -9.37 0.10 -3.85
N VAL A 13 -8.38 0.19 -2.97
CA VAL A 13 -8.56 0.39 -1.53
C VAL A 13 -8.31 1.87 -1.19
N ASN A 14 -8.91 2.36 -0.10
CA ASN A 14 -8.65 3.72 0.38
C ASN A 14 -7.16 3.88 0.72
N LEU A 15 -6.56 5.03 0.36
CA LEU A 15 -5.11 5.30 0.52
C LEU A 15 -4.60 4.97 1.93
N LYS A 16 -5.31 5.44 2.96
CA LYS A 16 -4.99 5.14 4.36
C LYS A 16 -4.98 3.64 4.65
N THR A 17 -5.99 2.92 4.17
CA THR A 17 -6.09 1.47 4.35
C THR A 17 -4.94 0.72 3.67
N SER A 18 -4.48 1.19 2.51
CA SER A 18 -3.31 0.62 1.84
C SER A 18 -2.05 0.75 2.70
N VAL A 19 -1.79 1.96 3.21
CA VAL A 19 -0.61 2.25 4.07
C VAL A 19 -0.66 1.46 5.37
N GLU A 20 -1.83 1.34 5.99
CA GLU A 20 -2.02 0.51 7.20
C GLU A 20 -1.76 -0.97 6.92
N LEU A 21 -2.26 -1.51 5.80
CA LEU A 21 -2.02 -2.90 5.40
C LEU A 21 -0.53 -3.18 5.21
N TYR A 22 0.17 -2.25 4.56
CA TYR A 22 1.62 -2.30 4.35
C TYR A 22 2.40 -2.29 5.66
N THR A 23 2.01 -1.44 6.59
CA THR A 23 2.59 -1.41 7.94
C THR A 23 2.41 -2.76 8.66
N ILE A 24 1.24 -3.39 8.53
CA ILE A 24 0.98 -4.71 9.11
C ILE A 24 1.89 -5.78 8.47
N TRP A 25 2.10 -5.75 7.16
CA TRP A 25 2.97 -6.72 6.47
C TRP A 25 4.44 -6.60 6.88
N GLU A 26 4.94 -5.38 7.10
CA GLU A 26 6.26 -5.13 7.69
C GLU A 26 6.34 -5.67 9.13
N GLU A 27 5.43 -5.24 10.01
CA GLU A 27 5.45 -5.62 11.43
C GLU A 27 5.28 -7.12 11.67
N SER A 28 4.52 -7.80 10.80
CA SER A 28 4.29 -9.24 10.91
C SER A 28 5.42 -10.09 10.32
N GLY A 29 6.42 -9.49 9.66
CA GLY A 29 7.51 -10.21 8.99
C GLY A 29 7.05 -11.00 7.76
N VAL A 30 5.94 -10.59 7.13
CA VAL A 30 5.46 -11.18 5.87
C VAL A 30 6.38 -10.81 4.71
N LEU A 31 6.91 -9.58 4.72
CA LEU A 31 7.82 -9.10 3.68
C LEU A 31 9.19 -9.82 3.71
N ASP A 32 9.73 -10.08 4.90
CA ASP A 32 10.98 -10.87 5.05
C ASP A 32 10.85 -12.28 4.45
N GLN A 33 9.67 -12.88 4.62
CA GLN A 33 9.36 -14.18 4.01
C GLN A 33 9.19 -14.06 2.50
N LEU A 34 8.59 -12.97 2.01
CA LEU A 34 8.39 -12.70 0.59
C LEU A 34 9.73 -12.53 -0.12
N GLU A 35 10.66 -11.76 0.45
CA GLU A 35 12.02 -11.56 -0.08
C GLU A 35 12.75 -12.90 -0.29
N THR A 36 12.60 -13.82 0.66
CA THR A 36 13.24 -15.16 0.58
C THR A 36 12.63 -16.04 -0.53
N ILE A 37 11.35 -15.84 -0.84
CA ILE A 37 10.61 -16.65 -1.82
C ILE A 37 10.75 -16.08 -3.24
N ASP A 38 10.62 -14.76 -3.36
CA ASP A 38 10.63 -14.03 -4.62
C ASP A 38 11.10 -12.58 -4.41
N GLU A 39 12.40 -12.38 -4.56
CA GLU A 39 13.08 -11.07 -4.46
C GLU A 39 12.51 -10.06 -5.46
N ASN A 40 12.19 -10.48 -6.70
CA ASN A 40 11.67 -9.56 -7.71
C ASN A 40 10.27 -9.04 -7.36
N LEU A 41 9.42 -9.92 -6.83
CA LEU A 41 8.10 -9.50 -6.35
C LEU A 41 8.21 -8.61 -5.11
N PHE A 42 9.15 -8.91 -4.21
CA PHE A 42 9.44 -8.07 -3.05
C PHE A 42 9.85 -6.66 -3.47
N ASP A 43 10.78 -6.52 -4.42
CA ASP A 43 11.22 -5.22 -4.94
C ASP A 43 10.04 -4.40 -5.47
N VAL A 44 9.22 -5.02 -6.34
CA VAL A 44 8.06 -4.35 -6.94
C VAL A 44 7.02 -3.93 -5.90
N ILE A 45 6.77 -4.78 -4.90
CA ILE A 45 5.82 -4.45 -3.83
C ILE A 45 6.36 -3.31 -2.97
N THR A 46 7.66 -3.33 -2.64
CA THR A 46 8.30 -2.27 -1.85
C THR A 46 8.26 -0.93 -2.58
N ASP A 47 8.55 -0.91 -3.89
CA ASP A 47 8.45 0.30 -4.72
C ASP A 47 7.03 0.90 -4.68
N ILE A 48 5.99 0.06 -4.79
CA ILE A 48 4.58 0.49 -4.72
C ILE A 48 4.22 0.98 -3.30
N MET A 49 4.77 0.33 -2.27
CA MET A 49 4.55 0.72 -0.87
C MET A 49 5.13 2.10 -0.57
N GLU A 50 6.33 2.39 -1.08
CA GLU A 50 6.97 3.70 -0.98
C GLU A 50 6.14 4.77 -1.68
N GLU A 51 5.73 4.54 -2.93
CA GLU A 51 4.85 5.46 -3.68
C GLU A 51 3.56 5.78 -2.89
N LYS A 52 2.95 4.79 -2.26
CA LYS A 52 1.72 4.98 -1.48
C LYS A 52 1.94 5.69 -0.14
N ARG A 53 3.12 5.56 0.46
CA ARG A 53 3.47 6.32 1.67
C ARG A 53 3.74 7.78 1.32
N ASP A 54 4.43 8.04 0.22
CA ASP A 54 4.66 9.40 -0.28
C ASP A 54 3.33 10.10 -0.63
N GLU A 55 2.43 9.42 -1.36
CA GLU A 55 1.07 9.94 -1.63
C GLU A 55 0.28 10.26 -0.35
N TRP A 56 0.51 9.50 0.72
CA TRP A 56 -0.16 9.72 2.00
C TRP A 56 0.44 10.89 2.77
N ASP A 57 1.76 11.07 2.72
CA ASP A 57 2.45 12.21 3.32
C ASP A 57 2.00 13.52 2.63
N ASP A 58 1.99 13.54 1.30
CA ASP A 58 1.48 14.67 0.50
C ASP A 58 0.02 15.00 0.87
N PHE A 59 -0.82 13.98 1.04
CA PHE A 59 -2.23 14.16 1.44
C PHE A 59 -2.35 14.77 2.86
N LEU A 60 -1.48 14.38 3.79
CA LEU A 60 -1.49 14.94 5.15
C LEU A 60 -1.00 16.38 5.18
N ASP A 61 0.05 16.70 4.40
CA ASP A 61 0.56 18.06 4.28
C ASP A 61 -0.49 19.01 3.68
N GLU A 62 -1.26 18.56 2.69
CA GLU A 62 -2.39 19.34 2.13
C GLU A 62 -3.54 19.57 3.14
N ASP A 63 -3.86 18.56 3.98
CA ASP A 63 -4.94 18.66 4.99
C ASP A 63 -4.55 19.59 6.15
N ASP A 64 -3.28 19.56 6.59
CA ASP A 64 -2.75 20.44 7.65
C ASP A 64 -2.72 21.93 7.22
N ASP A 65 -2.43 22.23 5.94
CA ASP A 65 -2.45 23.60 5.40
C ASP A 65 -3.88 24.19 5.31
N ASP A 66 -4.93 23.36 5.18
CA ASP A 66 -6.34 23.77 5.13
C ASP A 66 -6.94 24.03 6.52
N ASP A 67 -6.38 23.45 7.60
CA ASP A 67 -6.88 23.60 8.98
C ASP A 67 -6.31 24.86 9.71
N ASP A 68 -5.28 25.51 9.15
CA ASP A 68 -4.61 26.70 9.69
C ASP A 68 -5.16 28.07 9.15
N GLU A 69 -6.25 28.09 8.37
CA GLU A 69 -6.94 29.32 7.84
C GLU A 69 -8.26 29.73 8.54
#